data_AF-A0A944RA86-F1
#
_entry.id   AF-A0A944RA86-F1
#
_cell.length_a   1.000
_cell.length_b   1.000
_cell.length_c   1.000
_cell.angle_alpha   90.00
_cell.angle_beta   90.00
_cell.angle_gamma   90.00
#
_symmetry.space_group_name_H-M   'P 1'
#
loop_
_entity.id
_entity.type
_entity.pdbx_description
1 polymer ?
#
loop_
_entity_poly.entity_id
_entity_poly.type
_entity_poly.pdbx_seq_one_letter_code
_entity_poly.pdbx_strand_id
1 'polypeptide(L)'
;MKRIFLLITLCWMVTSVAMGKIGQEGHGGDIVVAEFILRAKNISQQFEKIEQEFLPDSEFALLFKEAVESTKISSAEHVYLDNVEVDAINYPDLEESMIVIGRNRWLDQRITPFARNLLVIHEYLSIIGYRDIQYALSYELTETIQNIKEEAINN
;
A
#
# COMPACT_ATOMS: atom_id res chain seq x y z
N MET A 1 11.76 -47.60 60.92
CA MET A 1 11.92 -46.13 61.12
C MET A 1 11.12 -45.40 60.06
N LYS A 2 10.68 -44.19 60.40
CA LYS A 2 9.55 -43.47 59.81
C LYS A 2 9.84 -42.96 58.38
N ARG A 3 8.75 -42.91 57.59
CA ARG A 3 8.62 -42.35 56.23
C ARG A 3 9.13 -40.91 56.17
N ILE A 4 9.58 -40.45 54.99
CA ILE A 4 9.19 -39.15 54.38
C ILE A 4 9.58 -39.18 52.88
N PHE A 5 8.54 -39.33 52.06
CA PHE A 5 8.45 -38.83 50.70
C PHE A 5 8.54 -37.30 50.78
N LEU A 6 9.41 -36.64 50.01
CA LEU A 6 9.32 -35.19 49.85
C LEU A 6 9.68 -34.73 48.43
N LEU A 7 8.61 -34.52 47.66
CA LEU A 7 8.38 -33.39 46.76
C LEU A 7 9.41 -33.10 45.66
N ILE A 8 9.15 -33.78 44.54
CA ILE A 8 9.23 -33.18 43.21
C ILE A 8 8.27 -31.98 43.18
N THR A 9 8.80 -30.76 43.19
CA THR A 9 8.07 -29.52 42.86
C THR A 9 9.09 -28.58 42.27
N LEU A 10 9.07 -28.44 40.95
CA LEU A 10 8.41 -27.32 40.27
C LEU A 10 9.30 -26.07 40.29
N CYS A 11 10.17 -25.98 39.29
CA CYS A 11 10.65 -24.69 38.82
C CYS A 11 10.87 -24.77 37.31
N TRP A 12 9.79 -25.08 36.58
CA TRP A 12 9.69 -24.67 35.18
C TRP A 12 9.40 -23.18 35.19
N MET A 13 10.45 -22.36 35.27
CA MET A 13 10.35 -20.98 34.83
C MET A 13 10.28 -20.99 33.32
N VAL A 14 9.08 -21.26 32.79
CA VAL A 14 8.71 -20.76 31.47
C VAL A 14 8.63 -19.26 31.64
N THR A 15 9.72 -18.56 31.34
CA THR A 15 9.66 -17.13 31.07
C THR A 15 8.82 -16.98 29.81
N SER A 16 7.51 -16.82 29.99
CA SER A 16 6.65 -16.24 28.99
C SER A 16 7.22 -14.86 28.73
N VAL A 17 8.09 -14.75 27.73
CA VAL A 17 8.36 -13.48 27.08
C VAL A 17 7.00 -13.10 26.53
N ALA A 18 6.32 -12.20 27.26
CA ALA A 18 5.20 -11.47 26.73
C ALA A 18 5.77 -10.69 25.55
N MET A 19 5.72 -11.33 24.37
CA MET A 19 5.84 -10.68 23.09
C MET A 19 4.66 -9.74 23.06
N GLY A 20 4.90 -8.51 23.54
CA GLY A 20 3.90 -7.46 23.52
C GLY A 20 3.33 -7.41 22.11
N LYS A 21 2.01 -7.45 22.01
CA LYS A 21 1.33 -6.93 20.84
C LYS A 21 1.68 -5.44 20.78
N ILE A 22 2.82 -5.15 20.17
CA ILE A 22 3.22 -3.81 19.75
C ILE A 22 2.14 -3.35 18.79
N GLY A 23 1.55 -2.19 19.10
CA GLY A 23 0.28 -1.69 18.59
C GLY A 23 0.13 -1.81 17.08
N GLN A 24 -0.97 -2.44 16.69
CA GLN A 24 -1.34 -2.73 15.31
C GLN A 24 -2.22 -1.62 14.67
N GLU A 25 -2.25 -0.40 15.21
CA GLU A 25 -3.18 0.65 14.72
C GLU A 25 -2.50 1.98 14.34
N GLY A 26 -1.19 1.99 14.17
CA GLY A 26 -0.50 3.02 13.41
C GLY A 26 0.65 2.35 12.67
N HIS A 27 0.93 2.72 11.43
CA HIS A 27 2.03 2.15 10.61
C HIS A 27 3.43 2.46 11.16
N GLY A 28 3.64 2.46 12.48
CA GLY A 28 4.94 2.34 13.14
C GLY A 28 6.01 3.33 12.70
N GLY A 29 5.64 4.56 12.33
CA GLY A 29 6.60 5.56 11.86
C GLY A 29 7.11 5.36 10.42
N ASP A 30 6.50 4.46 9.64
CA ASP A 30 6.80 4.34 8.22
C ASP A 30 6.07 5.43 7.41
N ILE A 31 6.77 6.57 7.26
CA ILE A 31 6.27 7.72 6.49
C ILE A 31 5.98 7.39 5.02
N VAL A 32 6.71 6.43 4.43
CA VAL A 32 6.55 6.05 3.02
C VAL A 32 5.22 5.33 2.83
N VAL A 33 4.95 4.32 3.67
CA VAL A 33 3.68 3.58 3.66
C VAL A 33 2.51 4.52 3.95
N ALA A 34 2.66 5.39 4.96
CA ALA A 34 1.60 6.35 5.32
C ALA A 34 1.28 7.34 4.19
N GLU A 35 2.31 7.89 3.52
CA GLU A 35 2.10 8.80 2.39
C GLU A 35 1.44 8.08 1.21
N PHE A 36 1.89 6.87 0.88
CA PHE A 36 1.35 6.07 -0.22
C PHE A 36 -0.15 5.79 -0.01
N ILE A 37 -0.52 5.31 1.18
CA ILE A 37 -1.91 5.03 1.54
C ILE A 37 -2.75 6.32 1.49
N LEU A 38 -2.23 7.43 2.02
CA LEU A 38 -2.95 8.71 1.98
C LEU A 38 -3.21 9.16 0.54
N ARG A 39 -2.23 9.03 -0.35
CA ARG A 39 -2.39 9.34 -1.78
C ARG A 39 -3.44 8.43 -2.43
N ALA A 40 -3.36 7.13 -2.17
CA ALA A 40 -4.31 6.15 -2.70
C ALA A 40 -5.75 6.47 -2.30
N LYS A 41 -5.98 6.79 -1.01
CA LYS A 41 -7.30 7.21 -0.51
C LYS A 41 -7.78 8.50 -1.17
N ASN A 42 -6.91 9.50 -1.30
CA ASN A 42 -7.27 10.76 -1.96
C ASN A 42 -7.57 10.57 -3.44
N ILE A 43 -6.87 9.67 -4.13
CA ILE A 43 -7.11 9.32 -5.54
C ILE A 43 -8.44 8.59 -5.69
N SER A 44 -8.71 7.59 -4.84
CA SER A 44 -10.00 6.88 -4.82
C SER A 44 -11.20 7.84 -4.64
N GLN A 45 -11.12 8.78 -3.70
CA GLN A 45 -12.15 9.80 -3.52
C GLN A 45 -12.33 10.74 -4.72
N GLN A 46 -11.29 10.92 -5.53
CA GLN A 46 -11.39 11.71 -6.76
C GLN A 46 -12.09 10.89 -7.84
N PHE A 47 -11.73 9.62 -8.03
CA PHE A 47 -12.42 8.74 -8.99
C PHE A 47 -13.93 8.61 -8.73
N GLU A 48 -14.38 8.66 -7.48
CA GLU A 48 -15.82 8.71 -7.15
C GLU A 48 -16.55 9.96 -7.69
N LYS A 49 -15.81 11.02 -8.05
CA LYS A 49 -16.34 12.31 -8.53
C LYS A 49 -16.11 12.52 -10.03
N ILE A 50 -15.29 11.68 -10.66
CA ILE A 50 -15.02 11.77 -12.10
C ILE A 50 -16.23 11.24 -12.86
N GLU A 51 -16.61 11.92 -13.93
CA GLU A 51 -17.67 11.42 -14.81
C GLU A 51 -17.28 10.10 -15.45
N GLN A 52 -18.23 9.19 -15.54
CA GLN A 52 -18.00 7.80 -15.94
C GLN A 52 -17.32 7.66 -17.31
N GLU A 53 -17.50 8.63 -18.22
CA GLU A 53 -16.88 8.62 -19.55
C GLU A 53 -15.35 8.75 -19.54
N PHE A 54 -14.77 9.27 -18.45
CA PHE A 54 -13.31 9.38 -18.28
C PHE A 54 -12.71 8.21 -17.49
N LEU A 55 -13.53 7.22 -17.12
CA LEU A 55 -13.08 6.01 -16.43
C LEU A 55 -13.11 4.82 -17.38
N PRO A 56 -12.24 3.81 -17.20
CA PRO A 56 -12.16 2.67 -18.10
C PRO A 56 -13.45 1.88 -18.23
N ASP A 57 -14.17 1.68 -17.11
CA ASP A 57 -15.49 1.06 -17.06
C ASP A 57 -16.29 1.51 -15.83
N SER A 58 -17.55 1.10 -15.76
CA SER A 58 -18.51 1.50 -14.72
C SER A 58 -18.20 0.99 -13.31
N GLU A 59 -17.36 -0.04 -13.19
CA GLU A 59 -16.99 -0.64 -11.92
C GLU A 59 -15.64 -0.11 -11.42
N PHE A 60 -14.86 0.55 -12.28
CA PHE A 60 -13.50 0.99 -12.01
C PHE A 60 -13.34 1.73 -10.66
N ALA A 61 -14.16 2.76 -10.40
CA ALA A 61 -14.04 3.55 -9.18
C ALA A 61 -14.31 2.70 -7.92
N LEU A 62 -15.28 1.78 -8.00
CA LEU A 62 -15.61 0.85 -6.92
C LEU A 62 -14.46 -0.14 -6.69
N LEU A 63 -13.98 -0.81 -7.75
CA LEU A 63 -12.89 -1.78 -7.69
C LEU A 63 -11.61 -1.13 -7.14
N PHE A 64 -11.28 0.08 -7.61
CA PHE A 64 -10.12 0.82 -7.13
C PHE A 64 -10.23 1.12 -5.63
N LYS A 65 -11.40 1.59 -5.17
CA LYS A 65 -11.65 1.85 -3.76
C LYS A 65 -11.49 0.59 -2.91
N GLU A 66 -12.11 -0.51 -3.31
CA GLU A 66 -12.02 -1.80 -2.62
C GLU A 66 -10.57 -2.29 -2.55
N ALA A 67 -9.80 -2.14 -3.62
CA ALA A 67 -8.38 -2.45 -3.63
C ALA A 67 -7.60 -1.57 -2.65
N VAL A 68 -7.86 -0.26 -2.58
CA VAL A 68 -7.21 0.65 -1.62
C VAL A 68 -7.48 0.25 -0.16
N GLU A 69 -8.66 -0.27 0.13
CA GLU A 69 -9.05 -0.68 1.49
C GLU A 69 -8.50 -2.05 1.89
N SER A 70 -8.30 -2.96 0.93
CA SER A 70 -7.93 -4.35 1.18
C SER A 70 -6.46 -4.69 0.93
N THR A 71 -5.76 -3.92 0.09
CA THR A 71 -4.37 -4.22 -0.28
C THR A 71 -3.40 -3.91 0.86
N LYS A 72 -2.56 -4.89 1.20
CA LYS A 72 -1.48 -4.69 2.16
C LYS A 72 -0.34 -3.87 1.58
N ILE A 73 0.04 -2.80 2.27
CA ILE A 73 1.15 -1.93 1.86
C ILE A 73 2.33 -2.10 2.81
N SER A 74 3.52 -2.27 2.25
CA SER A 74 4.78 -2.30 2.99
C SER A 74 5.87 -1.51 2.24
N SER A 75 7.00 -1.26 2.92
CA SER A 75 8.16 -0.65 2.27
C SER A 75 9.45 -1.38 2.59
N ALA A 76 10.41 -1.32 1.68
CA ALA A 76 11.77 -1.82 1.84
C ALA A 76 12.76 -0.75 1.35
N GLU A 77 13.98 -0.73 1.90
CA GLU A 77 14.99 0.27 1.53
C GLU A 77 15.22 0.32 0.01
N HIS A 78 15.33 -0.86 -0.60
CA HIS A 78 15.39 -1.09 -2.03
C HIS A 78 14.45 -2.23 -2.42
N VAL A 79 13.91 -2.18 -3.64
CA VAL A 79 13.05 -3.22 -4.21
C VAL A 79 13.57 -3.57 -5.59
N TYR A 80 13.65 -4.86 -5.92
CA TYR A 80 14.24 -5.35 -7.16
C TYR A 80 13.31 -6.31 -7.88
N LEU A 81 13.12 -6.08 -9.18
CA LEU A 81 12.43 -6.98 -10.10
C LEU A 81 13.43 -7.40 -11.18
N ASP A 82 13.67 -8.70 -11.34
CA ASP A 82 14.64 -9.26 -12.30
C ASP A 82 16.05 -8.61 -12.22
N ASN A 83 16.53 -8.38 -10.99
CA ASN A 83 17.79 -7.69 -10.66
C ASN A 83 17.86 -6.20 -11.04
N VAL A 84 16.74 -5.58 -11.41
CA VAL A 84 16.62 -4.14 -11.66
C VAL A 84 15.91 -3.49 -10.47
N GLU A 85 16.49 -2.42 -9.93
CA GLU A 85 15.83 -1.64 -8.88
C GLU A 85 14.61 -0.90 -9.45
N VAL A 86 13.46 -1.08 -8.82
CA VAL A 86 12.17 -0.50 -9.23
C VAL A 86 11.55 0.35 -8.13
N ASP A 87 10.59 1.21 -8.49
CA ASP A 87 9.92 2.09 -7.54
C ASP A 87 9.00 1.34 -6.58
N ALA A 88 8.31 0.32 -7.07
CA ALA A 88 7.47 -0.58 -6.29
C ALA A 88 7.30 -1.93 -7.02
N ILE A 89 6.80 -2.94 -6.29
CA ILE A 89 6.32 -4.21 -6.86
C ILE A 89 4.95 -4.51 -6.25
N ASN A 90 4.01 -4.91 -7.10
CA ASN A 90 2.72 -5.45 -6.70
C ASN A 90 2.69 -6.98 -6.78
N TYR A 91 1.84 -7.58 -5.95
CA TYR A 91 1.60 -9.01 -5.85
C TYR A 91 0.07 -9.23 -5.81
N PRO A 92 -0.61 -9.20 -6.97
CA PRO A 92 -2.07 -9.28 -7.03
C PRO A 92 -2.60 -10.66 -6.61
N ASP A 93 -1.87 -11.72 -6.96
CA ASP A 93 -2.31 -13.13 -6.83
C ASP A 93 -2.07 -13.76 -5.44
N LEU A 94 -1.70 -12.98 -4.43
CA LEU A 94 -1.59 -13.46 -3.05
C LEU A 94 -2.97 -13.59 -2.40
N GLU A 95 -3.07 -14.38 -1.32
CA GLU A 95 -4.30 -14.47 -0.51
C GLU A 95 -4.75 -13.09 -0.01
N GLU A 96 -3.78 -12.24 0.34
CA GLU A 96 -3.95 -10.81 0.58
C GLU A 96 -3.02 -10.09 -0.40
N SER A 97 -3.60 -9.41 -1.40
CA SER A 97 -2.81 -8.67 -2.38
C SER A 97 -1.90 -7.66 -1.70
N MET A 98 -0.68 -7.48 -2.22
CA MET A 98 0.35 -6.69 -1.56
C MET A 98 1.06 -5.74 -2.53
N ILE A 99 1.46 -4.56 -2.04
CA ILE A 99 2.38 -3.64 -2.71
C ILE A 99 3.59 -3.39 -1.79
N VAL A 100 4.80 -3.49 -2.34
CA VAL A 100 6.07 -3.20 -1.66
C VAL A 100 6.74 -2.00 -2.33
N ILE A 101 6.94 -0.94 -1.57
CA ILE A 101 7.48 0.34 -2.07
C ILE A 101 8.99 0.42 -1.79
N GLY A 102 9.78 0.84 -2.79
CA GLY A 102 11.18 1.18 -2.64
C GLY A 102 11.37 2.54 -1.98
N ARG A 103 11.82 2.56 -0.73
CA ARG A 103 11.94 3.78 0.08
C ARG A 103 12.87 4.81 -0.53
N ASN A 104 14.04 4.38 -1.00
CA ASN A 104 15.07 5.28 -1.52
C ASN A 104 14.59 6.04 -2.75
N ARG A 105 13.83 5.38 -3.62
CA ARG A 105 13.25 6.01 -4.79
C ARG A 105 12.07 6.90 -4.40
N TRP A 106 11.15 6.43 -3.56
CA TRP A 106 9.99 7.23 -3.11
C TRP A 106 10.39 8.56 -2.46
N LEU A 107 11.40 8.53 -1.58
CA LEU A 107 11.90 9.68 -0.83
C LEU A 107 12.81 10.60 -1.66
N ASP A 108 13.13 10.24 -2.90
CA ASP A 108 13.88 11.10 -3.79
C ASP A 108 13.10 12.39 -4.06
N GLN A 109 13.72 13.52 -3.71
CA GLN A 109 13.13 14.86 -3.85
C GLN A 109 12.87 15.26 -5.31
N ARG A 110 13.46 14.55 -6.27
CA ARG A 110 13.24 14.75 -7.70
C ARG A 110 11.91 14.17 -8.18
N ILE A 111 11.28 13.27 -7.41
CA ILE A 111 9.97 12.71 -7.78
C ILE A 111 8.89 13.75 -7.52
N THR A 112 8.18 14.12 -8.58
CA THR A 112 7.10 15.09 -8.53
C THR A 112 5.83 14.51 -7.88
N PRO A 113 4.92 15.35 -7.36
CA PRO A 113 3.61 14.88 -6.89
C PRO A 113 2.82 14.11 -7.96
N PHE A 114 2.95 14.52 -9.24
CA PHE A 114 2.36 13.81 -10.37
C PHE A 114 2.93 12.39 -10.50
N ALA A 115 4.26 12.25 -10.51
CA ALA A 115 4.91 10.94 -10.61
C ALA A 115 4.56 10.01 -9.44
N ARG A 116 4.37 10.55 -8.23
CA ARG A 116 3.88 9.73 -7.09
C ARG A 116 2.45 9.25 -7.30
N ASN A 117 1.56 10.10 -7.81
CA ASN A 117 0.18 9.70 -8.08
C ASN A 117 0.11 8.67 -9.23
N LEU A 118 0.90 8.90 -10.29
CA LEU A 118 1.08 7.97 -11.40
C LEU A 118 1.49 6.59 -10.89
N LEU A 119 2.51 6.52 -10.04
CA LEU A 119 2.98 5.26 -9.45
C LEU A 119 1.88 4.59 -8.62
N VAL A 120 1.20 5.34 -7.74
CA VAL A 120 0.10 4.80 -6.93
C VAL A 120 -0.98 4.19 -7.82
N ILE A 121 -1.43 4.91 -8.86
CA ILE A 121 -2.44 4.42 -9.78
C ILE A 121 -1.94 3.16 -10.49
N HIS A 122 -0.72 3.19 -11.03
CA HIS A 122 -0.12 2.05 -11.72
C HIS A 122 -0.09 0.76 -10.88
N GLU A 123 0.33 0.85 -9.61
CA GLU A 123 0.36 -0.32 -8.74
C GLU A 123 -1.05 -0.87 -8.49
N TYR A 124 -2.02 0.01 -8.19
CA TYR A 124 -3.40 -0.43 -7.96
C TYR A 124 -4.10 -0.96 -9.21
N LEU A 125 -3.80 -0.44 -10.40
CA LEU A 125 -4.32 -0.98 -11.66
C LEU A 125 -3.99 -2.48 -11.79
N SER A 126 -2.76 -2.87 -11.45
CA SER A 126 -2.36 -4.27 -11.47
C SER A 126 -3.12 -5.11 -10.44
N ILE A 127 -3.41 -4.55 -9.25
CA ILE A 127 -4.22 -5.21 -8.22
C ILE A 127 -5.66 -5.48 -8.72
N ILE A 128 -6.26 -4.54 -9.44
CA ILE A 128 -7.63 -4.69 -9.98
C ILE A 128 -7.67 -5.35 -11.37
N GLY A 129 -6.56 -5.94 -11.84
CA GLY A 129 -6.51 -6.73 -13.07
C GLY A 129 -6.34 -5.93 -14.36
N TYR A 130 -6.06 -4.62 -14.27
CA TYR A 130 -5.76 -3.79 -15.43
C TYR A 130 -4.28 -3.87 -15.80
N ARG A 131 -4.01 -4.11 -17.09
CA ARG A 131 -2.65 -4.22 -17.61
C ARG A 131 -2.11 -2.87 -18.07
N ASP A 132 -1.13 -2.34 -17.34
CA ASP A 132 -0.57 -1.00 -17.59
C ASP A 132 0.96 -0.99 -17.84
N ILE A 133 1.43 -1.81 -18.77
CA ILE A 133 2.89 -2.07 -19.00
C ILE A 133 3.71 -0.80 -19.29
N GLN A 134 3.10 0.25 -19.80
CA GLN A 134 3.79 1.47 -20.23
C GLN A 134 3.28 2.74 -19.55
N TYR A 135 2.60 2.61 -18.40
CA TYR A 135 1.96 3.72 -17.71
C TYR A 135 0.92 4.47 -18.54
N ALA A 136 0.41 3.90 -19.63
CA ALA A 136 -0.50 4.61 -20.52
C ALA A 136 -1.81 4.96 -19.80
N LEU A 137 -2.41 3.98 -19.13
CA LEU A 137 -3.67 4.17 -18.43
C LEU A 137 -3.48 4.97 -17.13
N SER A 138 -2.43 4.67 -16.36
CA SER A 138 -2.15 5.43 -15.14
C SER A 138 -1.82 6.90 -15.44
N TYR A 139 -1.15 7.19 -16.56
CA TYR A 139 -0.87 8.55 -17.00
C TYR A 139 -2.16 9.31 -17.33
N GLU A 140 -3.02 8.75 -18.18
CA GLU A 140 -4.31 9.34 -18.56
C GLU A 140 -5.16 9.65 -17.31
N LEU A 141 -5.30 8.68 -16.40
CA LEU A 141 -6.06 8.86 -15.17
C LEU A 141 -5.46 9.93 -14.24
N THR A 142 -4.12 10.03 -14.21
CA THR A 142 -3.44 11.04 -13.40
C THR A 142 -3.67 12.45 -13.97
N GLU A 143 -3.62 12.61 -15.30
CA GLU A 143 -3.92 13.87 -15.97
C GLU A 143 -5.37 14.30 -15.75
N THR A 144 -6.34 13.37 -15.91
CA THR A 144 -7.75 13.65 -15.65
C THR A 144 -7.96 14.17 -14.23
N ILE A 145 -7.35 13.52 -13.23
CA ILE A 145 -7.36 13.98 -11.84
C ILE A 145 -6.78 15.39 -11.68
N GLN A 146 -5.68 15.68 -12.34
CA GLN A 146 -5.01 16.98 -12.23
C GLN A 146 -5.85 18.10 -12.85
N ASN A 147 -6.41 17.87 -14.04
CA ASN A 147 -7.22 18.86 -14.75
C ASN A 147 -8.46 19.27 -13.93
N ILE A 148 -9.15 18.29 -13.33
CA ILE A 148 -10.32 18.56 -12.47
C ILE A 148 -9.94 19.42 -11.25
N LYS A 149 -8.76 19.19 -10.66
CA LYS A 149 -8.27 20.02 -9.55
C LYS A 149 -8.00 21.45 -9.97
N GLU A 150 -7.41 21.65 -11.15
CA GLU A 150 -7.12 22.98 -11.68
C GLU A 150 -8.42 23.74 -12.00
N GLU A 151 -9.42 23.08 -12.56
CA GLU A 151 -10.75 23.65 -12.80
C GLU A 151 -11.45 24.04 -11.50
N ALA A 152 -11.36 23.22 -10.45
CA ALA A 152 -11.96 23.51 -9.15
C ALA A 152 -11.30 24.68 -8.41
N ILE A 153 -10.04 25.02 -8.73
CA ILE A 153 -9.33 26.17 -8.15
C ILE A 153 -9.67 27.47 -8.88
N ASN A 154 -9.97 27.39 -10.18
CA ASN A 154 -10.21 28.54 -11.04
C ASN A 154 -11.68 29.02 -11.06
N ASN A 155 -12.59 28.25 -10.47
CA ASN A 155 -14.02 28.57 -10.32
C ASN A 155 -14.37 28.96 -8.88
#